data_AF-A0A3B0B9M5-F1
#
_entry.id   AF-A0A3B0B9M5-F1
#
_cell.length_a   1.000
_cell.length_b   1.000
_cell.length_c   1.000
_cell.angle_alpha   90.00
_cell.angle_beta   90.00
_cell.angle_gamma   90.00
#
_symmetry.space_group_name_H-M   'P 1'
#
loop_
_entity.id
_entity.type
_entity.pdbx_description
1 polymer ?
#
loop_
_entity_poly.entity_id
_entity_poly.type
_entity_poly.pdbx_seq_one_letter_code
_entity_poly.pdbx_strand_id
1 'polypeptide(L)'
;MNLTPLEEAHWVYTHREEYDRQQRYDAAVSLSQWGRFSLRQVAAICGIAHSTVKVVAGSKSEKTGGRFNPACLPILIDIRGRRVRGEAVDADTVRRLVSTGTSLGFAARLSEIPESYLRRRLERSEEAA
;
A
#
# COMPACT_ATOMS: atom_id res chain seq x y z
N MET A 1 6.68 16.57 -10.11
CA MET A 1 6.22 15.20 -10.42
C MET A 1 5.00 14.93 -9.56
N ASN A 2 3.90 14.49 -10.14
CA ASN A 2 2.73 14.07 -9.34
C ASN A 2 3.02 12.66 -8.80
N LEU A 3 3.19 12.53 -7.49
CA LEU A 3 3.33 11.22 -6.85
C LEU A 3 2.03 10.45 -7.05
N THR A 4 2.17 9.15 -7.29
CA THR A 4 1.03 8.23 -7.26
C THR A 4 0.66 7.90 -5.82
N PRO A 5 -0.57 7.42 -5.55
CA PRO A 5 -1.00 7.04 -4.20
C PRO A 5 -0.05 6.06 -3.51
N LEU A 6 0.56 5.14 -4.27
CA LEU A 6 1.50 4.16 -3.76
C LEU A 6 2.85 4.80 -3.38
N GLU A 7 3.37 5.70 -4.22
CA GLU A 7 4.64 6.39 -3.98
C GLU A 7 4.53 7.35 -2.79
N GLU A 8 3.42 8.08 -2.69
CA GLU A 8 3.16 8.94 -1.55
C GLU A 8 3.02 8.12 -0.26
N ALA A 9 2.24 7.02 -0.28
CA ALA A 9 2.10 6.15 0.88
C ALA A 9 3.45 5.56 1.32
N HIS A 10 4.28 5.13 0.37
CA HIS A 10 5.63 4.65 0.66
C HIS A 10 6.48 5.75 1.30
N TRP A 11 6.53 6.94 0.70
CA TRP A 11 7.29 8.08 1.22
C TRP A 11 6.88 8.46 2.63
N VAL A 12 5.57 8.58 2.88
CA VAL A 12 5.05 8.89 4.21
C VAL A 12 5.42 7.80 5.21
N TYR A 13 5.25 6.53 4.86
CA TYR A 13 5.57 5.42 5.75
C TYR A 13 7.06 5.39 6.13
N THR A 14 7.97 5.65 5.19
CA THR A 14 9.41 5.62 5.44
C THR A 14 9.91 6.81 6.26
N HIS A 15 9.29 7.98 6.12
CA HIS A 15 9.74 9.21 6.80
C HIS A 15 8.87 9.61 8.00
N ARG A 16 7.84 8.83 8.34
CA ARG A 16 6.89 9.21 9.41
C ARG A 16 7.56 9.50 10.75
N GLU A 17 8.67 8.84 11.08
CA GLU A 17 9.38 9.07 12.35
C GLU A 17 10.09 10.42 12.39
N GLU A 18 10.38 11.01 11.24
CA GLU A 18 10.94 12.36 11.10
C GLU A 18 9.85 13.43 11.05
N TYR A 19 8.61 13.04 10.75
CA TYR A 19 7.48 13.96 10.68
C TYR A 19 7.04 14.40 12.07
N ASP A 20 6.87 15.71 12.22
CA ASP A 20 6.13 16.28 13.33
C ASP A 20 4.64 15.89 13.25
N ARG A 21 3.92 16.28 14.31
CA ARG A 21 2.50 15.97 14.43
C ARG A 21 1.65 16.54 13.29
N GLN A 22 1.92 17.77 12.87
CA GLN A 22 1.15 18.44 11.82
C GLN A 22 1.44 17.81 10.46
N GLN A 23 2.70 17.51 10.16
CA GLN A 23 3.12 16.83 8.94
C GLN A 23 2.46 15.44 8.80
N ARG A 24 2.35 14.67 9.90
CA ARG A 24 1.61 13.39 9.88
C ARG A 24 0.11 13.58 9.60
N TYR A 25 -0.48 14.69 10.04
CA TYR A 25 -1.89 15.00 9.80
C TYR A 25 -2.13 15.42 8.36
N ASP A 26 -1.29 16.30 7.83
CA ASP A 26 -1.35 16.74 6.44
C ASP A 26 -1.18 15.55 5.49
N ALA A 27 -0.22 14.66 5.79
CA ALA A 27 -0.06 13.39 5.08
C ALA A 27 -1.31 12.50 5.16
N ALA A 28 -1.97 12.43 6.32
CA ALA A 28 -3.19 11.64 6.46
C ALA A 28 -4.37 12.21 5.66
N VAL A 29 -4.48 13.54 5.57
CA VAL A 29 -5.46 14.23 4.73
C VAL A 29 -5.18 13.92 3.26
N SER A 30 -3.95 14.12 2.81
CA SER A 30 -3.53 13.86 1.42
C SER A 30 -3.78 12.41 1.01
N LEU A 31 -3.31 11.43 1.79
CA LEU A 31 -3.54 10.00 1.54
C LEU A 31 -5.03 9.63 1.51
N SER A 32 -5.86 10.33 2.28
CA SER A 32 -7.30 10.10 2.30
C SER A 32 -7.99 10.59 1.03
N GLN A 33 -7.55 11.72 0.47
CA GLN A 33 -8.11 12.31 -0.76
C GLN A 33 -7.97 11.40 -1.98
N TRP A 34 -6.92 10.58 -2.05
CA TRP A 34 -6.76 9.59 -3.13
C TRP A 34 -7.86 8.53 -3.20
N GLY A 35 -8.63 8.34 -2.13
CA GLY A 35 -9.70 7.33 -2.08
C GLY A 35 -9.22 5.88 -2.04
N ARG A 36 -7.92 5.58 -2.26
CA ARG A 36 -7.41 4.20 -2.36
C ARG A 36 -7.28 3.47 -1.02
N PHE A 37 -7.03 4.20 0.06
CA PHE A 37 -6.82 3.65 1.40
C PHE A 37 -8.02 3.91 2.30
N SER A 38 -8.37 2.92 3.13
CA SER A 38 -9.28 3.13 4.26
C SER A 38 -8.61 3.96 5.35
N LEU A 39 -9.39 4.64 6.20
CA LEU A 39 -8.85 5.48 7.27
C LEU A 39 -7.93 4.70 8.24
N ARG A 40 -8.22 3.41 8.47
CA ARG A 40 -7.35 2.54 9.29
C ARG A 40 -5.99 2.30 8.64
N GLN A 41 -5.96 2.16 7.32
CA GLN A 41 -4.72 1.97 6.57
C GLN A 41 -3.92 3.27 6.53
N VAL A 42 -4.58 4.41 6.34
CA VAL A 42 -3.96 5.74 6.45
C VAL A 42 -3.35 5.94 7.83
N ALA A 43 -4.07 5.61 8.90
CA ALA A 43 -3.56 5.66 10.27
C ALA A 43 -2.28 4.84 10.45
N ALA A 44 -2.27 3.61 9.91
CA ALA A 44 -1.12 2.72 9.98
C ALA A 44 0.09 3.22 9.16
N ILE A 45 -0.16 3.87 8.02
CA ILE A 45 0.88 4.50 7.18
C ILE A 45 1.50 5.69 7.92
N CYS A 46 0.68 6.64 8.36
CA CYS A 46 1.13 7.87 9.01
C CYS A 46 1.61 7.70 10.46
N GLY A 47 1.38 6.54 11.08
CA GLY A 47 1.76 6.30 12.48
C GLY A 47 0.97 7.17 13.47
N ILE A 48 -0.35 7.32 13.24
CA ILE A 48 -1.26 8.09 14.11
C ILE A 48 -2.52 7.29 14.42
N ALA A 49 -3.26 7.71 15.45
CA ALA A 49 -4.49 7.02 15.83
C ALA A 49 -5.60 7.14 14.77
N HIS A 50 -6.37 6.07 14.57
CA HIS A 50 -7.50 6.06 13.63
C HIS A 50 -8.56 7.13 13.94
N SER A 51 -8.80 7.40 15.23
CA SER A 51 -9.70 8.48 15.67
C SER A 51 -9.21 9.85 15.18
N THR A 52 -7.91 10.11 15.26
CA THR A 52 -7.29 11.33 14.74
C THR A 52 -7.46 11.46 13.24
N VAL A 53 -7.22 10.39 12.47
CA VAL A 53 -7.45 10.39 11.02
C VAL A 53 -8.90 10.76 10.69
N LYS A 54 -9.87 10.19 11.41
CA LYS A 54 -11.30 10.50 11.21
C LYS A 54 -11.63 11.97 11.48
N VAL A 55 -10.94 12.61 12.42
CA VAL A 55 -11.12 14.04 12.72
C VAL A 55 -10.51 14.91 11.60
N VAL A 56 -9.28 14.63 11.17
CA VAL A 56 -8.57 15.50 10.22
C VAL A 56 -8.97 15.28 8.77
N ALA A 57 -9.22 14.03 8.36
CA ALA A 57 -9.56 13.65 6.99
C ALA A 57 -11.06 13.41 6.77
N GLY A 58 -11.87 13.50 7.83
CA GLY A 58 -13.30 13.27 7.79
C GLY A 58 -13.71 11.80 7.69
N SER A 59 -14.98 11.58 7.35
CA SER A 59 -15.57 10.24 7.22
C SER A 59 -15.59 9.84 5.74
N LYS A 60 -15.17 8.59 5.44
CA LYS A 60 -15.37 8.00 4.10
C LYS A 60 -16.67 7.21 4.07
N SER A 61 -17.49 7.43 3.03
CA SER A 61 -18.70 6.65 2.76
C SER A 61 -18.40 5.32 2.08
N GLU A 62 -17.34 5.25 1.28
CA GLU A 62 -17.00 4.06 0.49
C GLU A 62 -16.09 3.07 1.22
N LYS A 63 -16.43 1.77 1.11
CA LYS A 63 -15.63 0.67 1.66
C LYS A 63 -14.43 0.37 0.73
N THR A 64 -13.33 1.06 0.91
CA THR A 64 -12.07 0.83 0.15
C THR A 64 -11.09 -0.11 0.87
N GLY A 65 -11.63 -1.04 1.66
CA GLY A 65 -10.88 -1.92 2.57
C GLY A 65 -10.16 -3.11 1.92
N GLY A 66 -9.55 -3.94 2.77
CA GLY A 66 -8.75 -5.10 2.42
C GLY A 66 -7.68 -5.34 3.49
N ARG A 67 -7.12 -6.56 3.55
CA ARG A 67 -5.97 -6.81 4.43
C ARG A 67 -4.76 -6.10 3.84
N PHE A 68 -4.14 -5.23 4.62
CA PHE A 68 -2.99 -4.42 4.23
C PHE A 68 -2.05 -4.22 5.42
N ASN A 69 -0.78 -4.49 5.18
CA ASN A 69 0.31 -4.16 6.07
C ASN A 69 1.20 -3.10 5.40
N PRO A 70 1.36 -1.89 5.98
CA PRO A 70 2.23 -0.85 5.43
C PRO A 70 3.68 -1.28 5.17
N ALA A 71 4.20 -2.26 5.92
CA ALA A 71 5.54 -2.80 5.71
C ALA A 71 5.73 -3.42 4.31
N CYS A 72 4.65 -3.70 3.58
CA CYS A 72 4.71 -4.22 2.22
C CYS A 72 4.86 -3.13 1.13
N LEU A 73 4.79 -1.84 1.48
CA LEU A 73 4.88 -0.74 0.52
C LEU A 73 6.15 -0.77 -0.36
N PRO A 74 7.36 -1.04 0.18
CA PRO A 74 8.57 -1.17 -0.64
C PRO A 74 8.47 -2.29 -1.68
N ILE A 75 7.84 -3.42 -1.32
CA ILE A 75 7.64 -4.56 -2.22
C ILE A 75 6.69 -4.17 -3.36
N LEU A 76 5.61 -3.44 -3.05
CA LEU A 76 4.66 -2.95 -4.06
C LEU A 76 5.31 -1.95 -5.03
N ILE A 77 6.19 -1.08 -4.52
CA ILE A 77 6.98 -0.16 -5.35
C ILE A 77 7.90 -0.96 -6.29
N ASP A 78 8.62 -1.96 -5.79
CA ASP A 78 9.47 -2.81 -6.65
C ASP A 78 8.65 -3.52 -7.73
N ILE A 79 7.54 -4.15 -7.35
CA ILE A 79 6.61 -4.83 -8.25
C ILE A 79 6.15 -3.89 -9.39
N ARG A 80 5.73 -2.67 -9.04
CA ARG A 80 5.28 -1.68 -10.03
C ARG A 80 6.45 -1.21 -10.90
N GLY A 81 7.61 -0.96 -10.30
CA GLY A 81 8.83 -0.57 -11.00
C GLY A 81 9.25 -1.60 -12.05
N ARG A 82 9.26 -2.89 -11.69
CA ARG A 82 9.50 -4.00 -12.62
C ARG A 82 8.52 -3.97 -13.78
N ARG A 83 7.22 -3.78 -13.47
CA ARG A 83 6.18 -3.74 -14.51
C ARG A 83 6.39 -2.59 -15.50
N VAL A 84 6.74 -1.40 -15.00
CA VAL A 84 7.06 -0.22 -15.82
C VAL A 84 8.30 -0.47 -16.70
N ARG A 85 9.31 -1.19 -16.19
CA ARG A 85 10.50 -1.61 -16.95
C ARG A 85 10.26 -2.78 -17.91
N GLY A 86 9.06 -3.38 -17.91
CA GLY A 86 8.76 -4.57 -18.71
C GLY A 86 9.33 -5.87 -18.14
N GLU A 87 9.84 -5.85 -16.91
CA GLU A 87 10.39 -7.01 -16.21
C GLU A 87 9.27 -7.89 -15.63
N ALA A 88 9.54 -9.20 -15.57
CA ALA A 88 8.66 -10.12 -14.86
C ALA A 88 8.79 -9.92 -13.34
N VAL A 89 7.66 -9.91 -12.64
CA VAL A 89 7.65 -10.05 -11.19
C VAL A 89 7.93 -11.52 -10.86
N ASP A 90 8.97 -11.77 -10.07
CA ASP A 90 9.32 -13.12 -9.65
C ASP A 90 8.37 -13.66 -8.57
N ALA A 91 8.32 -14.97 -8.46
CA ALA A 91 7.39 -15.68 -7.59
C ALA A 91 7.66 -15.42 -6.10
N ASP A 92 8.93 -15.26 -5.72
CA ASP A 92 9.34 -15.02 -4.34
C ASP A 92 8.93 -13.62 -3.85
N THR A 93 9.06 -12.61 -4.71
CA THR A 93 8.57 -11.26 -4.44
C THR A 93 7.08 -11.23 -4.10
N VAL A 94 6.25 -12.01 -4.83
CA VAL A 94 4.81 -12.11 -4.54
C VAL A 94 4.55 -12.90 -3.26
N ARG A 95 5.29 -13.98 -3.00
CA ARG A 95 5.19 -14.73 -1.75
C ARG A 95 5.51 -13.84 -0.55
N ARG A 96 6.62 -13.09 -0.60
CA ARG A 96 7.03 -12.13 0.42
C ARG A 96 5.94 -11.09 0.66
N LEU A 97 5.36 -10.53 -0.40
CA LEU A 97 4.23 -9.60 -0.30
C LEU A 97 3.06 -10.17 0.50
N VAL A 98 2.62 -11.39 0.18
CA VAL A 98 1.49 -12.03 0.87
C VAL A 98 1.84 -12.39 2.31
N SER A 99 3.07 -12.84 2.56
CA SER A 99 3.55 -13.18 3.91
C SER A 99 3.53 -11.99 4.88
N THR A 100 3.56 -10.75 4.38
CA THR A 100 3.39 -9.54 5.23
C THR A 100 1.97 -9.40 5.80
N GLY A 101 1.00 -10.18 5.32
CA GLY A 101 -0.42 -10.08 5.70
C GLY A 101 -1.24 -9.18 4.76
N THR A 102 -0.66 -8.68 3.66
CA THR A 102 -1.40 -7.95 2.63
C THR A 102 -2.11 -8.92 1.67
N SER A 103 -3.40 -8.69 1.42
CA SER A 103 -4.17 -9.50 0.47
C SER A 103 -3.79 -9.21 -0.98
N LEU A 104 -3.83 -10.23 -1.85
CA LEU A 104 -3.54 -10.09 -3.28
C LEU A 104 -4.45 -9.07 -3.96
N GLY A 105 -5.76 -9.04 -3.67
CA GLY A 105 -6.66 -8.06 -4.26
C GLY A 105 -6.31 -6.61 -3.90
N PHE A 106 -5.85 -6.37 -2.65
CA PHE A 106 -5.37 -5.05 -2.26
C PHE A 106 -4.06 -4.69 -2.96
N ALA A 107 -3.11 -5.64 -3.02
CA ALA A 107 -1.86 -5.48 -3.74
C ALA A 107 -2.07 -5.17 -5.23
N ALA A 108 -2.95 -5.92 -5.89
CA ALA A 108 -3.31 -5.75 -7.29
C ALA A 108 -3.85 -4.33 -7.56
N ARG A 109 -4.77 -3.88 -6.72
CA ARG A 109 -5.34 -2.53 -6.81
C ARG A 109 -4.30 -1.42 -6.65
N LEU A 110 -3.35 -1.58 -5.72
CA LEU A 110 -2.38 -0.53 -5.41
C LEU A 110 -1.17 -0.53 -6.35
N SER A 111 -0.76 -1.70 -6.85
CA SER A 111 0.33 -1.84 -7.84
C SER A 111 -0.13 -1.69 -9.29
N GLU A 112 -1.44 -1.62 -9.53
CA GLU A 112 -2.06 -1.59 -10.87
C GLU A 112 -1.76 -2.86 -11.70
N ILE A 113 -1.46 -3.97 -11.02
CA ILE A 113 -1.23 -5.28 -11.64
C ILE A 113 -2.46 -6.17 -11.43
N PRO A 114 -2.93 -6.90 -12.45
CA PRO A 114 -4.07 -7.81 -12.29
C PRO A 114 -3.84 -8.85 -11.19
N GLU A 115 -4.85 -9.07 -10.34
CA GLU A 115 -4.77 -10.06 -9.26
C GLU A 115 -4.47 -11.46 -9.80
N SER A 116 -5.05 -11.83 -10.94
CA SER A 116 -4.81 -13.11 -11.61
C SER A 116 -3.34 -13.32 -11.98
N TYR A 117 -2.62 -12.25 -12.32
CA TYR A 117 -1.19 -12.31 -12.59
C TYR A 117 -0.40 -12.61 -11.31
N LEU A 118 -0.69 -11.88 -10.23
CA LEU A 118 -0.03 -12.09 -8.93
C LEU A 118 -0.33 -13.49 -8.39
N ARG A 119 -1.58 -13.95 -8.49
CA ARG A 119 -2.01 -15.28 -8.08
C ARG A 119 -1.23 -16.38 -8.80
N ARG A 120 -1.12 -16.31 -10.12
CA ARG A 120 -0.34 -17.27 -10.93
C ARG A 120 1.13 -17.31 -10.52
N ARG A 121 1.70 -16.17 -10.10
CA ARG A 121 3.09 -16.11 -9.61
C ARG A 121 3.23 -16.74 -8.23
N LEU A 122 2.25 -16.57 -7.35
CA LEU A 122 2.22 -17.20 -6.04
C LEU A 122 2.14 -18.73 -6.14
N GLU A 123 1.25 -19.26 -6.98
CA GLU A 123 1.08 -20.70 -7.21
C GLU A 123 2.39 -21.35 -7.70
N ARG A 124 3.07 -20.72 -8.66
CA ARG A 124 4.40 -21.16 -9.13
C ARG A 124 5.48 -21.15 -8.05
N SER A 125 5.32 -20.31 -7.03
CA SER A 125 6.24 -20.31 -5.90
C SER A 125 6.07 -21.60 -5.08
N GLU A 126 4.81 -21.98 -4.82
CA GLU A 126 4.45 -23.13 -3.97
C GLU A 126 4.85 -24.45 -4.63
N GLU A 127 4.80 -24.54 -5.96
CA GLU A 127 5.28 -25.70 -6.72
C GLU A 127 6.81 -25.89 -6.69
N ALA A 128 7.55 -24.83 -6.39
CA ALA A 128 9.02 -24.82 -6.38
C ALA A 128 9.62 -24.97 -4.97
N ALA A 129 8.79 -25.12 -3.93
CA ALA A 129 9.17 -25.28 -2.53
C ALA A 129 8.94 -26.72 -2.06
#